data_AF-A0A7X0J054-F1
#
_entry.id   AF-A0A7X0J054-F1
#
_cell.length_a   1.000
_cell.length_b   1.000
_cell.length_c   1.000
_cell.angle_alpha   90.00
_cell.angle_beta   90.00
_cell.angle_gamma   90.00
#
_symmetry.space_group_name_H-M   'P 1'
#
loop_
_entity.id
_entity.type
_entity.pdbx_description
1 polymer ?
#
loop_
_entity_poly.entity_id
_entity_poly.type
_entity_poly.pdbx_seq_one_letter_code
_entity_poly.pdbx_strand_id
1 'polypeptide(L)'
;MKLKNKITIVTGGNSGIGFGIANAFRSEGAVGTITGRNKKTLDSAVEQLGNDSIGLAGDVTKADDLKSVYLRVKKLRLYHLQEGFRWIYYPEKSE
;
A
#
# COMPACT_ATOMS: atom_id res chain seq x y z
N MET A 1 9.48 -12.22 -12.26
CA MET A 1 9.20 -11.25 -11.19
C MET A 1 10.10 -10.04 -11.34
N LYS A 2 9.64 -9.03 -12.09
CA LYS A 2 10.37 -7.78 -12.39
C LYS A 2 10.36 -6.79 -11.23
N LEU A 3 9.39 -6.90 -10.33
CA LEU A 3 9.20 -5.95 -9.21
C LEU A 3 9.50 -6.56 -7.84
N LYS A 4 10.19 -7.70 -7.82
CA LYS A 4 10.66 -8.33 -6.60
C LYS A 4 11.47 -7.31 -5.76
N ASN A 5 11.18 -7.25 -4.47
CA ASN A 5 11.80 -6.33 -3.50
C ASN A 5 11.54 -4.83 -3.78
N LYS A 6 10.53 -4.50 -4.59
CA LYS A 6 10.08 -3.12 -4.81
C LYS A 6 8.80 -2.86 -4.01
N ILE A 7 8.69 -1.65 -3.47
CA ILE A 7 7.46 -1.15 -2.89
C ILE A 7 6.83 -0.20 -3.91
N THR A 8 5.54 -0.38 -4.17
CA THR A 8 4.77 0.46 -5.10
C THR A 8 3.70 1.24 -4.34
N ILE A 9 3.37 2.43 -4.84
CA ILE A 9 2.24 3.23 -4.39
C ILE A 9 1.33 3.43 -5.59
N VAL A 10 0.11 2.92 -5.51
CA VAL A 10 -0.92 3.09 -6.54
C VAL A 10 -2.02 4.00 -6.00
N THR A 11 -2.09 5.21 -6.55
CA THR A 11 -3.16 6.16 -6.24
C THR A 11 -4.47 5.77 -6.93
N GLY A 12 -5.58 5.84 -6.20
CA GLY A 12 -6.86 5.32 -6.69
C GLY A 12 -6.86 3.80 -6.83
N GLY A 13 -6.02 3.09 -6.07
CA GLY A 13 -5.84 1.64 -6.17
C GLY A 13 -6.99 0.80 -5.62
N ASN A 14 -8.03 1.43 -5.06
CA ASN A 14 -9.18 0.76 -4.46
C ASN A 14 -10.28 0.37 -5.46
N SER A 15 -10.14 0.69 -6.76
CA SER A 15 -11.07 0.25 -7.81
C SER A 15 -10.49 0.38 -9.23
N GLY A 16 -11.22 -0.18 -10.21
CA GLY A 16 -11.01 0.04 -11.64
C GLY A 16 -9.57 -0.21 -12.10
N ILE A 17 -9.04 0.72 -12.91
CA ILE A 17 -7.69 0.61 -13.48
C ILE A 17 -6.62 0.57 -12.39
N GLY A 18 -6.76 1.39 -11.34
CA GLY A 18 -5.80 1.42 -10.23
C GLY A 18 -5.71 0.07 -9.51
N PHE A 19 -6.85 -0.57 -9.26
CA PHE A 19 -6.87 -1.92 -8.69
C PHE A 19 -6.19 -2.95 -9.62
N GLY A 20 -6.48 -2.91 -10.92
CA GLY A 20 -5.84 -3.78 -11.91
C GLY A 20 -4.31 -3.62 -11.93
N ILE A 21 -3.82 -2.39 -11.86
CA ILE A 21 -2.38 -2.09 -11.78
C ILE A 21 -1.79 -2.65 -10.48
N ALA A 22 -2.45 -2.44 -9.34
CA ALA A 22 -2.00 -2.96 -8.05
C ALA A 22 -1.87 -4.50 -8.08
N ASN A 23 -2.86 -5.19 -8.66
CA ASN A 23 -2.85 -6.64 -8.82
C ASN A 23 -1.73 -7.13 -9.76
N ALA A 24 -1.50 -6.43 -10.86
CA ALA A 24 -0.41 -6.74 -11.79
C ALA A 24 0.97 -6.55 -11.12
N PHE A 25 1.15 -5.47 -10.36
CA PHE A 25 2.41 -5.22 -9.65
C PHE A 25 2.68 -6.27 -8.57
N ARG A 26 1.65 -6.64 -7.81
CA ARG A 26 1.72 -7.74 -6.84
C ARG A 26 2.16 -9.04 -7.52
N SER A 27 1.55 -9.39 -8.66
CA SER A 27 1.90 -10.60 -9.43
C SER A 27 3.37 -10.62 -9.89
N GLU A 28 3.98 -9.44 -10.07
CA GLU A 28 5.40 -9.29 -10.39
C GLU A 28 6.34 -9.30 -9.16
N GLY A 29 5.79 -9.53 -7.97
CA GLY A 29 6.52 -9.62 -6.70
C GLY A 29 6.68 -8.28 -5.97
N ALA A 30 5.94 -7.25 -6.37
CA ALA A 30 5.93 -5.98 -5.65
C ALA A 30 5.15 -6.09 -4.34
N VAL A 31 5.55 -5.25 -3.39
CA VAL A 31 4.80 -4.96 -2.18
C VAL A 31 3.88 -3.81 -2.52
N GLY A 32 2.59 -4.11 -2.65
CA GLY A 32 1.60 -3.18 -3.15
C GLY A 32 1.07 -2.27 -2.05
N THR A 33 1.25 -0.97 -2.19
CA THR A 33 0.49 0.02 -1.40
C THR A 33 -0.57 0.65 -2.29
N ILE A 34 -1.83 0.60 -1.87
CA ILE A 34 -2.91 1.32 -2.54
C ILE A 34 -3.35 2.50 -1.67
N THR A 35 -3.72 3.62 -2.30
CA THR A 35 -4.29 4.77 -1.61
C THR A 35 -5.62 5.20 -2.22
N GLY A 36 -6.52 5.64 -1.35
CA GLY A 36 -7.85 6.12 -1.70
C GLY A 36 -8.51 6.82 -0.52
N ARG A 37 -9.60 7.55 -0.80
CA ARG A 37 -10.29 8.36 0.21
C ARG A 37 -11.25 7.56 1.08
N ASN A 38 -11.91 6.55 0.50
CA ASN A 38 -12.95 5.78 1.18
C ASN A 38 -12.35 4.52 1.80
N LYS A 39 -12.25 4.51 3.13
CA LYS A 39 -11.69 3.40 3.91
C LYS A 39 -12.38 2.07 3.65
N LYS A 40 -13.71 2.02 3.57
CA LYS A 40 -14.46 0.78 3.32
C LYS A 40 -14.07 0.12 1.99
N THR A 41 -14.01 0.92 0.92
CA THR A 41 -13.60 0.40 -0.40
C THR A 41 -12.11 0.04 -0.45
N LEU A 42 -11.28 0.75 0.32
CA LEU A 42 -9.86 0.49 0.42
C LEU A 42 -9.59 -0.83 1.14
N ASP A 43 -10.25 -1.06 2.26
CA ASP A 43 -10.13 -2.30 3.05
C ASP A 43 -10.57 -3.51 2.22
N SER A 44 -11.72 -3.41 1.52
CA SER A 44 -12.19 -4.47 0.61
C SER A 44 -11.22 -4.72 -0.56
N ALA A 45 -10.58 -3.69 -1.10
CA ALA A 45 -9.56 -3.87 -2.13
C ALA A 45 -8.29 -4.55 -1.59
N VAL A 46 -7.86 -4.21 -0.37
CA VAL A 46 -6.73 -4.89 0.30
C VAL A 46 -7.04 -6.37 0.51
N GLU A 47 -8.24 -6.71 0.98
CA GLU A 47 -8.68 -8.10 1.14
C GLU A 47 -8.62 -8.87 -0.18
N GLN A 48 -9.08 -8.27 -1.28
CA GLN A 48 -9.04 -8.89 -2.61
C GLN A 48 -7.61 -9.03 -3.16
N LEU A 49 -6.72 -8.08 -2.89
CA LEU A 49 -5.32 -8.15 -3.32
C LEU A 49 -4.50 -9.12 -2.45
N GLY A 50 -4.93 -9.40 -1.22
CA GLY A 50 -4.30 -10.34 -0.30
C GLY A 50 -3.23 -9.74 0.62
N ASN A 51 -2.72 -10.58 1.53
CA ASN A 51 -1.99 -10.20 2.76
C ASN A 51 -0.71 -9.34 2.59
N ASP A 52 -0.14 -9.26 1.39
CA ASP A 52 1.06 -8.44 1.13
C ASP A 52 0.71 -7.02 0.64
N SER A 53 -0.58 -6.66 0.67
CA SER A 53 -1.09 -5.37 0.22
C SER A 53 -1.46 -4.49 1.40
N ILE A 54 -1.17 -3.19 1.29
CA ILE A 54 -1.42 -2.22 2.36
C ILE A 54 -2.28 -1.09 1.83
N GLY A 55 -3.38 -0.81 2.52
CA GLY A 55 -4.27 0.30 2.24
C GLY A 55 -3.94 1.52 3.09
N LEU A 56 -3.57 2.63 2.45
CA LEU A 56 -3.35 3.91 3.12
C LEU A 56 -4.44 4.90 2.72
N ALA A 57 -5.23 5.38 3.68
CA ALA A 57 -6.21 6.42 3.40
C ALA A 57 -5.50 7.74 3.10
N GLY A 58 -5.94 8.44 2.05
CA GLY A 58 -5.41 9.74 1.68
C GLY A 58 -6.12 10.36 0.48
N ASP A 59 -6.25 11.68 0.50
CA ASP A 59 -6.71 12.49 -0.62
C ASP A 59 -5.52 13.09 -1.38
N VAL A 60 -5.35 12.69 -2.64
CA VAL A 60 -4.25 13.16 -3.49
C VAL A 60 -4.30 14.67 -3.80
N THR A 61 -5.43 15.33 -3.52
CA THR A 61 -5.57 16.79 -3.67
C THR A 61 -5.01 17.55 -2.45
N LYS A 62 -4.69 16.86 -1.35
CA LYS A 62 -4.15 17.44 -0.12
C LYS A 62 -2.68 17.09 0.05
N ALA A 63 -1.83 18.11 0.11
CA ALA A 63 -0.39 17.92 0.24
C ALA A 63 0.00 17.17 1.54
N ASP A 64 -0.71 17.41 2.64
CA ASP A 64 -0.44 16.72 3.91
C ASP A 64 -0.77 15.23 3.85
N ASP A 65 -1.83 14.85 3.15
CA ASP A 65 -2.19 13.44 2.95
C ASP A 65 -1.12 12.74 2.10
N LEU A 66 -0.64 13.37 1.02
CA LEU A 66 0.46 12.86 0.20
C LEU A 66 1.73 12.66 1.03
N LYS A 67 2.05 13.63 1.90
CA LYS A 67 3.21 13.55 2.81
C LYS A 67 3.04 12.39 3.81
N SER A 68 1.86 12.22 4.40
CA SER A 68 1.56 11.12 5.32
C SER A 68 1.70 9.76 4.65
N VAL A 69 1.12 9.58 3.45
CA VAL A 69 1.25 8.36 2.64
C VAL A 69 2.71 8.06 2.35
N TYR A 70 3.48 9.05 1.88
CA TYR A 70 4.90 8.88 1.60
C TYR A 70 5.70 8.47 2.85
N LEU A 71 5.48 9.11 3.99
CA LEU A 71 6.19 8.80 5.24
C LEU A 71 5.85 7.39 5.73
N ARG A 72 4.59 6.96 5.64
CA ARG A 72 4.18 5.58 6.00
C ARG A 72 4.86 4.55 5.10
N VAL A 73 4.92 4.79 3.79
CA VAL A 73 5.61 3.90 2.84
C VAL A 73 7.13 3.87 3.10
N LYS A 74 7.74 5.03 3.36
CA LYS A 74 9.17 5.11 3.73
C LYS A 74 9.45 4.32 5.01
N LYS A 75 8.58 4.40 6.01
CA LYS A 75 8.69 3.65 7.26
C LYS A 75 8.59 2.13 7.02
N LEU A 76 7.66 1.68 6.19
CA LEU A 76 7.55 0.26 5.78
C LEU A 76 8.85 -0.24 5.13
N ARG A 77 9.48 0.59 4.28
CA ARG A 77 10.76 0.27 3.65
C ARG A 77 11.91 0.15 4.66
N LEU A 78 11.93 0.94 5.72
CA LEU A 78 13.00 0.91 6.71
C LEU A 78 12.97 -0.40 7.53
N TYR A 79 11.80 -0.83 7.99
CA TYR A 79 11.64 -2.10 8.69
C TYR A 79 12.01 -3.30 7.81
N HIS A 80 11.74 -3.20 6.52
CA HIS A 80 12.11 -4.23 5.55
C HIS A 80 13.63 -4.50 5.49
N LEU A 81 14.46 -3.48 5.69
CA LEU A 81 15.92 -3.62 5.63
C LEU A 81 16.55 -4.22 6.90
N GLN A 82 15.82 -4.25 8.02
CA GLN A 82 16.37 -4.66 9.32
C GLN A 82 16.10 -6.14 9.65
N GLU A 83 14.96 -6.72 9.25
CA GLU A 83 14.47 -8.01 9.76
C GLU A 83 14.48 -9.15 8.71
N GLY A 84 14.98 -8.91 7.51
CA GLY A 84 14.74 -9.82 6.38
C GLY A 84 13.25 -9.83 5.97
N PHE A 85 12.90 -10.57 4.92
CA PHE A 85 11.56 -10.56 4.31
C PHE A 85 10.46 -11.17 5.21
N ARG A 86 10.09 -10.49 6.30
CA ARG A 86 8.96 -10.87 7.16
C ARG A 86 8.08 -9.66 7.43
N TRP A 87 6.85 -9.72 6.92
CA TRP A 87 5.89 -8.61 7.00
C TRP A 87 5.22 -8.60 8.38
N ILE A 88 5.38 -7.51 9.13
CA ILE A 88 4.60 -7.24 10.35
C ILE A 88 3.86 -5.92 10.14
N TYR A 89 2.56 -6.02 9.83
CA TYR A 89 1.66 -4.87 9.82
C TYR A 89 1.26 -4.55 11.27
N TYR A 90 1.68 -3.38 11.76
CA TYR A 90 1.15 -2.81 12.99
C TYR A 90 0.12 -1.76 12.60
N PRO A 91 -1.19 -2.03 12.72
CA PRO A 91 -2.16 -0.94 12.64
C PRO A 91 -1.81 0.08 13.73
N GLU A 92 -1.80 1.37 13.38
CA GLU A 92 -1.75 2.42 14.41
C GLU A 92 -2.84 2.10 15.42
N LYS A 93 -2.45 1.93 16.70
CA LYS A 93 -3.42 1.83 17.79
C LYS A 93 -4.32 3.05 17.67
N SER A 94 -5.61 2.81 17.51
CA SER A 94 -6.62 3.83 17.81
C SER A 94 -6.43 4.21 19.27
N GLU A 95 -5.84 5.37 19.52
CA GLU A 95 -6.12 6.12 20.74
C GLU A 95 -7.56 6.64 20.72
#